data_AF-A0A7S0I8V1-F1
#
_entry.id   AF-A0A7S0I8V1-F1
#
_cell.length_a   1.000
_cell.length_b   1.000
_cell.length_c   1.000
_cell.angle_alpha   90.00
_cell.angle_beta   90.00
_cell.angle_gamma   90.00
#
_symmetry.space_group_name_H-M   'P 1'
#
loop_
_entity.id
_entity.type
_entity.pdbx_description
1 polymer ?
#
loop_
_entity_poly.entity_id
_entity_poly.type
_entity_poly.pdbx_seq_one_letter_code
_entity_poly.pdbx_strand_id
1 'polypeptide(L)'
;AMATWASSATSMPRAATRVRARIGAGGATGRVALRPRRRPVPRAAPVTTSTTPPPFVDFDTTGCGPFPLLDPTRGYTHVSPGVCDTCADSAEARRAWVELLLGQLPSHRANAERTAKFLGDECPPDYTERYRAWEGDYEAYLEEVSKDGVPKGAGATLLDMVDEKERLLRRRGLDDMFAGMKAGENAIASVLFHSIASEIDGIWFPARTIDGDTPDDDATAKAAMIRAVIECCLAGNLFDAGAAAAVQGVQVGDFCEPCVVEPDSREMSEEEAGRYGLDANQLAEVFARARARVSRDASGGWRFDSLSEIVSRCVKTENPGWRRIVVFCDNAGADVMGMVILARALAAVGGDDTKVALVANTHAALNDVTHAELCGFLWSAAGGGGEGPADPVLAAQMERGRVTAVPGGQFSTLLDLNRTGPELNAWVEEEFRSVPAGEEWLVVFDGMGRGLESNWNPAPYFKDGVNALNLAMVKSEINARRLGAEVYDCVVKLSVGGSK
;
A
#
# COMPACT_ATOMS: atom_id res chain seq x y z
N ALA A 1 -46.90 -35.54 8.09
CA ALA A 1 -46.44 -36.93 7.95
C ALA A 1 -44.92 -36.92 7.85
N MET A 2 -44.26 -37.57 8.82
CA MET A 2 -42.82 -37.76 8.88
C MET A 2 -42.33 -38.64 7.71
N ALA A 3 -41.14 -38.36 7.20
CA ALA A 3 -40.24 -39.38 6.66
C ALA A 3 -38.79 -38.89 6.80
N THR A 4 -38.17 -39.31 7.90
CA THR A 4 -36.73 -39.46 8.12
C THR A 4 -36.14 -40.46 7.13
N TRP A 5 -34.92 -40.29 6.62
CA TRP A 5 -33.97 -41.39 6.33
C TRP A 5 -32.53 -40.86 6.32
N ALA A 6 -31.62 -41.75 6.74
CA ALA A 6 -30.36 -41.46 7.39
C ALA A 6 -29.10 -41.61 6.50
N SER A 7 -28.03 -40.97 6.97
CA SER A 7 -26.59 -41.25 6.83
C SER A 7 -26.15 -42.49 6.02
N SER A 8 -25.18 -42.29 5.13
CA SER A 8 -24.09 -43.23 4.92
C SER A 8 -22.79 -42.50 4.53
N ALA A 9 -21.84 -42.48 5.47
CA ALA A 9 -20.46 -42.09 5.25
C ALA A 9 -19.71 -43.23 4.56
N THR A 10 -18.99 -42.94 3.47
CA THR A 10 -18.08 -43.90 2.85
C THR A 10 -16.70 -43.27 2.74
N SER A 11 -15.74 -43.83 3.46
CA SER A 11 -14.35 -43.38 3.57
C SER A 11 -13.57 -43.63 2.29
N MET A 12 -12.79 -42.64 1.84
CA MET A 12 -11.73 -42.85 0.86
C MET A 12 -10.46 -43.44 1.53
N PRO A 13 -9.69 -44.30 0.84
CA PRO A 13 -8.45 -44.85 1.38
C PRO A 13 -7.28 -43.86 1.21
N ARG A 14 -6.54 -43.64 2.31
CA ARG A 14 -5.26 -42.92 2.33
C ARG A 14 -4.15 -43.79 1.73
N ALA A 15 -3.59 -43.38 0.59
CA ALA A 15 -2.34 -43.92 0.07
C ALA A 15 -1.15 -43.19 0.73
N ALA A 16 -0.39 -43.90 1.55
CA ALA A 16 0.82 -43.41 2.18
C ALA A 16 2.06 -43.78 1.35
N THR A 17 2.70 -42.78 0.73
CA THR A 17 3.93 -42.97 -0.03
C THR A 17 5.13 -42.79 0.91
N ARG A 18 5.71 -43.89 1.40
CA ARG A 18 6.99 -43.90 2.14
C ARG A 18 8.15 -43.90 1.15
N VAL A 19 8.93 -42.82 1.11
CA VAL A 19 10.24 -42.80 0.44
C VAL A 19 11.30 -43.31 1.43
N ARG A 20 11.90 -44.47 1.11
CA ARG A 20 13.06 -45.04 1.81
C ARG A 20 14.34 -44.49 1.19
N ALA A 21 15.10 -43.69 1.95
CA ALA A 21 16.49 -43.39 1.62
C ALA A 21 17.39 -44.54 2.07
N ARG A 22 18.17 -45.11 1.14
CA ARG A 22 19.20 -46.13 1.41
C ARG A 22 20.47 -45.44 1.91
N ILE A 23 20.93 -45.84 3.08
CA ILE A 23 22.27 -45.52 3.59
C ILE A 23 23.25 -46.55 3.02
N GLY A 24 24.23 -46.08 2.25
CA GLY A 24 25.37 -46.88 1.79
C GLY A 24 26.63 -46.45 2.53
N ALA A 25 27.24 -47.40 3.25
CA ALA A 25 28.52 -47.25 3.93
C ALA A 25 29.69 -47.70 3.04
N GLY A 26 30.84 -47.05 3.22
CA GLY A 26 32.13 -47.35 2.58
C GLY A 26 32.75 -46.05 2.08
N GLY A 27 33.98 -45.65 2.37
CA GLY A 27 35.14 -46.23 3.02
C GLY A 27 36.25 -45.19 2.84
N ALA A 28 37.08 -44.99 3.87
CA ALA A 28 38.05 -43.90 3.95
C ALA A 28 39.16 -43.95 2.87
N THR A 29 39.77 -42.81 2.56
CA THR A 29 41.24 -42.57 2.60
C THR A 29 41.58 -41.13 2.19
N GLY A 30 42.62 -40.54 2.82
CA GLY A 30 43.43 -39.49 2.20
C GLY A 30 43.33 -38.07 2.77
N ARG A 31 44.06 -37.79 3.87
CA ARG A 31 44.39 -36.43 4.33
C ARG A 31 45.34 -35.73 3.35
N VAL A 32 45.00 -34.51 2.92
CA VAL A 32 45.98 -33.42 2.68
C VAL A 32 45.33 -32.09 3.07
N ALA A 33 45.76 -31.49 4.17
CA ALA A 33 45.31 -30.18 4.62
C ALA A 33 46.14 -29.07 3.96
N LEU A 34 45.52 -28.28 3.09
CA LEU A 34 46.09 -27.02 2.60
C LEU A 34 45.67 -25.90 3.55
N ARG A 35 46.65 -25.32 4.28
CA ARG A 35 46.46 -24.11 5.09
C ARG A 35 46.32 -22.90 4.15
N PRO A 36 45.27 -22.07 4.28
CA PRO A 36 45.25 -20.76 3.63
C PRO A 36 46.14 -19.78 4.41
N ARG A 37 47.06 -19.12 3.71
CA ARG A 37 47.88 -18.01 4.23
C ARG A 37 46.96 -16.82 4.55
N ARG A 38 46.91 -16.42 5.82
CA ARG A 38 46.27 -15.16 6.27
C ARG A 38 47.03 -13.97 5.69
N ARG A 39 46.35 -13.11 4.91
CA ARG A 39 46.78 -11.72 4.67
C ARG A 39 46.35 -10.86 5.88
N PRO A 40 47.18 -9.92 6.36
CA PRO A 40 46.76 -9.01 7.42
C PRO A 40 45.75 -8.00 6.87
N VAL A 41 44.61 -7.87 7.55
CA VAL A 41 43.59 -6.83 7.31
C VAL A 41 44.11 -5.51 7.92
N PRO A 42 44.04 -4.36 7.22
CA PRO A 42 44.45 -3.09 7.79
C PRO A 42 43.50 -2.72 8.94
N ARG A 43 44.06 -2.30 10.07
CA ARG A 43 43.31 -1.81 11.22
C ARG A 43 42.64 -0.49 10.83
N ALA A 44 41.31 -0.49 10.71
CA ALA A 44 40.53 0.72 10.45
C ALA A 44 40.82 1.77 11.53
N ALA A 45 41.01 3.02 11.10
CA ALA A 45 41.18 4.15 12.01
C ALA A 45 39.91 4.35 12.85
N PRO A 46 40.02 4.89 14.08
CA PRO A 46 38.85 5.12 14.91
C PRO A 46 37.91 6.11 14.23
N VAL A 47 36.67 5.68 14.00
CA VAL A 47 35.58 6.56 13.56
C VAL A 47 35.28 7.50 14.72
N THR A 48 35.56 8.78 14.55
CA THR A 48 35.07 9.82 15.44
C THR A 48 33.55 9.91 15.27
N THR A 49 32.80 9.41 16.25
CA THR A 49 31.35 9.56 16.33
C THR A 49 31.03 11.03 16.61
N SER A 50 30.72 11.78 15.55
CA SER A 50 30.04 13.06 15.66
C SER A 50 28.65 12.79 16.27
N THR A 51 28.39 13.33 17.46
CA THR A 51 27.09 13.29 18.14
C THR A 51 26.11 14.32 17.58
N THR A 52 26.50 15.08 16.56
CA THR A 52 25.64 16.05 15.90
C THR A 52 24.91 15.35 14.75
N PRO A 53 23.56 15.27 14.78
CA PRO A 53 22.80 14.80 13.63
C PRO A 53 23.16 15.64 12.40
N PRO A 54 23.13 15.06 11.19
CA PRO A 54 23.27 15.86 9.97
C PRO A 54 22.25 17.00 10.01
N PRO A 55 22.60 18.19 9.47
CA PRO A 55 21.67 19.31 9.43
C PRO A 55 20.38 18.89 8.71
N PHE A 56 19.24 19.25 9.28
CA PHE A 56 17.93 19.08 8.65
C PHE A 56 17.98 19.63 7.23
N VAL A 57 17.71 18.77 6.26
CA VAL A 57 17.43 19.17 4.88
C VAL A 57 15.91 19.24 4.80
N ASP A 58 15.38 20.43 4.48
CA ASP A 58 13.96 20.60 4.20
C ASP A 58 13.54 19.66 3.06
N PHE A 59 12.24 19.40 2.92
CA PHE A 59 11.76 18.57 1.81
C PHE A 59 12.28 19.16 0.49
N ASP A 60 13.07 18.39 -0.26
CA ASP A 60 13.55 18.84 -1.56
C ASP A 60 12.38 18.85 -2.53
N THR A 61 11.71 20.00 -2.58
CA THR A 61 10.60 20.28 -3.47
C THR A 61 11.07 20.92 -4.77
N THR A 62 12.39 20.93 -5.03
CA THR A 62 12.97 21.48 -6.25
C THR A 62 12.43 20.72 -7.45
N GLY A 63 11.77 21.44 -8.36
CA GLY A 63 11.19 20.83 -9.57
C GLY A 63 9.82 20.17 -9.35
N CYS A 64 9.28 20.17 -8.13
CA CYS A 64 7.88 19.82 -7.92
C CYS A 64 6.96 20.84 -8.61
N GLY A 65 5.82 20.35 -9.11
CA GLY A 65 4.84 21.19 -9.78
C GLY A 65 3.50 20.49 -9.94
N PRO A 66 2.52 21.14 -10.60
CA PRO A 66 1.21 20.56 -10.81
C PRO A 66 1.27 19.29 -11.65
N PHE A 67 0.49 18.28 -11.24
CA PHE A 67 0.37 17.01 -11.92
C PHE A 67 -0.09 17.21 -13.37
N PRO A 68 0.62 16.69 -14.39
CA PRO A 68 0.36 17.10 -15.77
C PRO A 68 -1.01 16.71 -16.34
N LEU A 69 -1.79 15.84 -15.68
CA LEU A 69 -3.17 15.53 -16.09
C LEU A 69 -4.21 16.51 -15.54
N LEU A 70 -3.83 17.42 -14.62
CA LEU A 70 -4.66 18.55 -14.22
C LEU A 70 -4.87 19.52 -15.39
N ASP A 71 -6.06 20.08 -15.48
CA ASP A 71 -6.34 21.21 -16.36
C ASP A 71 -5.92 22.51 -15.63
N PRO A 72 -4.93 23.25 -16.15
CA PRO A 72 -4.41 24.44 -15.49
C PRO A 72 -5.45 25.57 -15.37
N THR A 73 -6.55 25.51 -16.12
CA THR A 73 -7.62 26.51 -16.08
C THR A 73 -8.68 26.25 -15.01
N ARG A 74 -8.68 25.06 -14.38
CA ARG A 74 -9.75 24.60 -13.49
C ARG A 74 -9.44 24.78 -12.00
N GLY A 75 -8.25 25.29 -11.67
CA GLY A 75 -7.88 25.67 -10.30
C GLY A 75 -8.01 24.51 -9.31
N TYR A 76 -7.21 23.45 -9.50
CA TYR A 76 -7.21 22.29 -8.61
C TYR A 76 -7.00 22.69 -7.15
N THR A 77 -7.78 22.04 -6.28
CA THR A 77 -7.60 22.07 -4.84
C THR A 77 -7.54 20.63 -4.33
N HIS A 78 -6.54 20.32 -3.52
CA HIS A 78 -6.40 19.05 -2.79
C HIS A 78 -7.48 18.86 -1.72
N VAL A 79 -8.36 19.85 -1.60
CA VAL A 79 -9.39 19.90 -0.59
C VAL A 79 -10.58 19.11 -1.08
N SER A 80 -10.70 17.87 -0.60
CA SER A 80 -11.97 17.15 -0.75
C SER A 80 -13.07 17.90 0.00
N PRO A 81 -14.23 18.17 -0.64
CA PRO A 81 -15.32 18.87 0.01
C PRO A 81 -15.73 18.21 1.32
N GLY A 82 -15.77 18.97 2.41
CA GLY A 82 -16.09 18.47 3.75
C GLY A 82 -14.92 17.90 4.55
N VAL A 83 -13.66 18.05 4.12
CA VAL A 83 -12.46 17.62 4.88
C VAL A 83 -11.56 18.83 5.11
N CYS A 84 -10.67 19.15 4.18
CA CYS A 84 -9.68 20.20 4.38
C CYS A 84 -10.30 21.61 4.34
N ASP A 85 -11.41 21.81 3.63
CA ASP A 85 -12.18 23.06 3.52
C ASP A 85 -12.93 23.34 4.81
N THR A 86 -13.65 22.35 5.32
CA THR A 86 -14.35 22.46 6.60
C THR A 86 -13.38 22.63 7.76
N CYS A 87 -12.18 22.02 7.71
CA CYS A 87 -11.12 22.35 8.67
C CYS A 87 -10.72 23.84 8.58
N ALA A 88 -10.43 24.33 7.37
CA ALA A 88 -10.04 25.73 7.21
C ALA A 88 -11.11 26.71 7.72
N ASP A 89 -12.39 26.36 7.58
CA ASP A 89 -13.50 27.28 7.79
C ASP A 89 -14.33 27.01 9.08
N SER A 90 -14.10 25.89 9.81
CA SER A 90 -14.81 25.53 11.05
C SER A 90 -13.88 25.05 12.17
N ALA A 91 -13.93 25.74 13.32
CA ALA A 91 -13.16 25.36 14.51
C ALA A 91 -13.59 24.01 15.09
N GLU A 92 -14.88 23.66 14.97
CA GLU A 92 -15.39 22.36 15.40
C GLU A 92 -14.83 21.23 14.53
N ALA A 93 -14.84 21.41 13.21
CA ALA A 93 -14.27 20.43 12.29
C ALA A 93 -12.76 20.24 12.54
N ARG A 94 -12.00 21.32 12.73
CA ARG A 94 -10.57 21.20 13.09
C ARG A 94 -10.36 20.43 14.39
N ARG A 95 -11.13 20.75 15.44
CA ARG A 95 -11.00 20.06 16.73
C ARG A 95 -11.25 18.56 16.61
N ALA A 96 -12.22 18.15 15.80
CA ALA A 96 -12.48 16.73 15.54
C ALA A 96 -11.27 16.03 14.86
N TRP A 97 -10.61 16.70 13.91
CA TRP A 97 -9.40 16.16 13.29
C TRP A 97 -8.19 16.16 14.23
N VAL A 98 -8.02 17.21 15.04
CA VAL A 98 -6.99 17.26 16.08
C VAL A 98 -7.16 16.11 17.08
N GLU A 99 -8.39 15.85 17.54
CA GLU A 99 -8.71 14.73 18.42
C GLU A 99 -8.33 13.39 17.78
N LEU A 100 -8.68 13.19 16.51
CA LEU A 100 -8.32 12.00 15.76
C LEU A 100 -6.79 11.84 15.67
N LEU A 101 -6.05 12.90 15.34
CA LEU A 101 -4.59 12.88 15.20
C LEU A 101 -3.88 12.62 16.55
N LEU A 102 -4.35 13.23 17.63
CA LEU A 102 -3.85 12.96 18.98
C LEU A 102 -4.10 11.49 19.39
N GLY A 103 -5.25 10.94 18.99
CA GLY A 103 -5.59 9.54 19.19
C GLY A 103 -4.63 8.55 18.51
N GLN A 104 -3.83 9.00 17.52
CA GLN A 104 -2.85 8.15 16.83
C GLN A 104 -1.51 8.05 17.56
N LEU A 105 -1.20 8.95 18.51
CA LEU A 105 0.10 9.00 19.20
C LEU A 105 0.49 7.69 19.91
N PRO A 106 -0.43 6.94 20.56
CA PRO A 106 -0.09 5.62 21.12
C PRO A 106 0.47 4.65 20.07
N SER A 107 -0.12 4.63 18.87
CA SER A 107 0.37 3.82 17.75
C SER A 107 1.73 4.31 17.23
N HIS A 108 1.93 5.64 17.16
CA HIS A 108 3.22 6.22 16.76
C HIS A 108 4.32 5.79 17.73
N ARG A 109 4.04 5.79 19.04
CA ARG A 109 4.99 5.36 20.08
C ARG A 109 5.37 3.90 19.93
N ALA A 110 4.37 3.03 19.72
CA ALA A 110 4.61 1.61 19.49
C ALA A 110 5.47 1.38 18.23
N ASN A 111 5.22 2.12 17.15
CA ASN A 111 6.01 2.01 15.92
C ASN A 111 7.42 2.60 16.04
N ALA A 112 7.59 3.69 16.78
CA ALA A 112 8.93 4.19 17.11
C ALA A 112 9.75 3.14 17.86
N GLU A 113 9.15 2.42 18.82
CA GLU A 113 9.81 1.31 19.53
C GLU A 113 10.12 0.12 18.61
N ARG A 114 9.18 -0.26 17.73
CA ARG A 114 9.41 -1.33 16.72
C ARG A 114 10.56 -0.96 15.79
N THR A 115 10.61 0.27 15.32
CA THR A 115 11.66 0.76 14.44
C THR A 115 13.01 0.83 15.17
N ALA A 116 13.04 1.26 16.43
CA ALA A 116 14.26 1.22 17.22
C ALA A 116 14.83 -0.21 17.36
N LYS A 117 13.94 -1.20 17.57
CA LYS A 117 14.33 -2.63 17.59
C LYS A 117 14.80 -3.12 16.23
N PHE A 118 14.13 -2.72 15.15
CA PHE A 118 14.47 -3.08 13.78
C PHE A 118 15.86 -2.56 13.37
N LEU A 119 16.19 -1.32 13.75
CA LEU A 119 17.50 -0.72 13.48
C LEU A 119 18.63 -1.38 14.30
N GLY A 120 18.33 -1.97 15.46
CA GLY A 120 19.31 -2.67 16.28
C GLY A 120 20.50 -1.79 16.64
N ASP A 121 21.72 -2.25 16.31
CA ASP A 121 22.97 -1.52 16.57
C ASP A 121 23.09 -0.22 15.75
N GLU A 122 22.33 -0.07 14.66
CA GLU A 122 22.28 1.16 13.86
C GLU A 122 21.35 2.21 14.47
N CYS A 123 20.54 1.84 15.47
CA CYS A 123 19.63 2.76 16.15
C CYS A 123 20.43 3.79 16.98
N PRO A 124 20.22 5.10 16.77
CA PRO A 124 20.87 6.11 17.60
C PRO A 124 20.47 5.98 19.07
N PRO A 125 21.41 6.16 20.03
CA PRO A 125 21.16 5.96 21.45
C PRO A 125 20.11 6.94 22.03
N ASP A 126 19.91 8.08 21.39
CA ASP A 126 18.96 9.13 21.75
C ASP A 126 17.65 9.07 20.94
N TYR A 127 17.43 8.03 20.10
CA TYR A 127 16.26 7.90 19.23
C TYR A 127 14.92 8.06 19.99
N THR A 128 14.77 7.37 21.12
CA THR A 128 13.55 7.44 21.94
C THR A 128 13.36 8.82 22.59
N GLU A 129 14.45 9.51 22.95
CA GLU A 129 14.38 10.87 23.50
C GLU A 129 13.93 11.86 22.42
N ARG A 130 14.48 11.75 21.20
CA ARG A 130 14.06 12.54 20.05
C ARG A 130 12.59 12.32 19.70
N TYR A 131 12.11 11.08 19.77
CA TYR A 131 10.69 10.76 19.59
C TYR A 131 9.81 11.47 20.63
N ARG A 132 10.16 11.41 21.92
CA ARG A 132 9.38 12.09 22.97
C ARG A 132 9.36 13.61 22.79
N ALA A 133 10.50 14.19 22.37
CA ALA A 133 10.57 15.60 22.06
C ALA A 133 9.68 15.96 20.85
N TRP A 134 9.66 15.11 19.81
CA TRP A 134 8.75 15.25 18.68
C TRP A 134 7.28 15.20 19.10
N GLU A 135 6.90 14.23 19.93
CA GLU A 135 5.52 14.04 20.40
C GLU A 135 5.01 15.31 21.09
N GLY A 136 5.81 15.87 22.01
CA GLY A 136 5.47 17.13 22.69
C GLY A 136 5.43 18.36 21.76
N ASP A 137 6.33 18.45 20.78
CA ASP A 137 6.29 19.55 19.79
C ASP A 137 5.01 19.47 18.93
N TYR A 138 4.59 18.27 18.54
CA TYR A 138 3.42 18.05 17.71
C TYR A 138 2.11 18.26 18.49
N GLU A 139 2.04 17.81 19.75
CA GLU A 139 0.94 18.12 20.66
C GLU A 139 0.75 19.63 20.82
N ALA A 140 1.84 20.37 21.05
CA ALA A 140 1.78 21.83 21.17
C ALA A 140 1.29 22.50 19.88
N TYR A 141 1.75 22.04 18.73
CA TYR A 141 1.25 22.54 17.44
C TYR A 141 -0.24 22.27 17.25
N LEU A 142 -0.70 21.03 17.52
CA LEU A 142 -2.10 20.64 17.41
C LEU A 142 -3.00 21.45 18.37
N GLU A 143 -2.53 21.72 19.58
CA GLU A 143 -3.21 22.59 20.55
C GLU A 143 -3.39 24.01 19.97
N GLU A 144 -2.35 24.60 19.38
CA GLU A 144 -2.42 25.94 18.79
C GLU A 144 -3.42 26.02 17.62
N VAL A 145 -3.41 25.06 16.69
CA VAL A 145 -4.33 25.08 15.53
C VAL A 145 -5.78 24.73 15.88
N SER A 146 -6.00 24.13 17.05
CA SER A 146 -7.34 23.81 17.58
C SER A 146 -8.09 25.02 18.18
N LYS A 147 -7.38 26.15 18.40
CA LYS A 147 -7.95 27.37 18.97
C LYS A 147 -8.99 28.02 18.05
N ASP A 148 -9.85 28.82 18.65
CA ASP A 148 -10.78 29.67 17.92
C ASP A 148 -10.02 30.83 17.24
N GLY A 149 -10.50 31.28 16.08
CA GLY A 149 -9.93 32.45 15.39
C GLY A 149 -8.60 32.23 14.67
N VAL A 150 -8.17 30.98 14.46
CA VAL A 150 -7.02 30.65 13.60
C VAL A 150 -7.27 31.17 12.17
N PRO A 151 -6.40 32.04 11.61
CA PRO A 151 -6.60 32.59 10.26
C PRO A 151 -6.57 31.51 9.18
N LYS A 152 -7.31 31.73 8.08
CA LYS A 152 -7.25 30.87 6.89
C LYS A 152 -5.81 30.82 6.35
N GLY A 153 -5.32 29.61 6.06
CA GLY A 153 -3.94 29.40 5.60
C GLY A 153 -2.87 29.40 6.70
N ALA A 154 -3.25 29.45 7.98
CA ALA A 154 -2.30 29.37 9.11
C ALA A 154 -1.93 27.93 9.50
N GLY A 155 -1.94 27.00 8.53
CA GLY A 155 -1.64 25.59 8.79
C GLY A 155 -2.80 24.83 9.43
N ALA A 156 -4.04 25.14 9.06
CA ALA A 156 -5.25 24.71 9.76
C ALA A 156 -6.08 23.68 8.98
N THR A 157 -5.59 23.21 7.82
CA THR A 157 -6.18 22.09 7.09
C THR A 157 -5.64 20.76 7.61
N LEU A 158 -6.32 19.64 7.31
CA LEU A 158 -5.77 18.32 7.63
C LEU A 158 -4.41 18.10 6.95
N LEU A 159 -4.25 18.53 5.69
CA LEU A 159 -2.97 18.46 4.97
C LEU A 159 -1.87 19.20 5.70
N ASP A 160 -2.13 20.43 6.16
CA ASP A 160 -1.13 21.19 6.92
C ASP A 160 -0.71 20.47 8.20
N MET A 161 -1.67 19.87 8.91
CA MET A 161 -1.41 19.16 10.16
C MET A 161 -0.53 17.92 9.94
N VAL A 162 -0.82 17.14 8.89
CA VAL A 162 -0.01 15.96 8.56
C VAL A 162 1.33 16.32 7.93
N ASP A 163 1.43 17.42 7.16
CA ASP A 163 2.71 17.92 6.64
C ASP A 163 3.60 18.43 7.79
N GLU A 164 3.03 19.11 8.79
CA GLU A 164 3.76 19.60 9.96
C GLU A 164 4.26 18.45 10.85
N LYS A 165 3.45 17.39 11.03
CA LYS A 165 3.89 16.14 11.67
C LYS A 165 5.18 15.61 11.03
N GLU A 166 5.18 15.47 9.71
CA GLU A 166 6.29 14.91 8.94
C GLU A 166 7.52 15.83 8.96
N ARG A 167 7.31 17.14 8.94
CA ARG A 167 8.37 18.14 9.09
C ARG A 167 9.01 18.10 10.48
N LEU A 168 8.19 17.99 11.53
CA LEU A 168 8.63 17.87 12.91
C LEU A 168 9.50 16.63 13.13
N LEU A 169 9.09 15.48 12.57
CA LEU A 169 9.85 14.22 12.65
C LEU A 169 11.26 14.37 12.08
N ARG A 170 11.36 14.86 10.85
CA ARG A 170 12.65 15.03 10.15
C ARG A 170 13.55 16.07 10.81
N ARG A 171 13.00 17.15 11.38
CA ARG A 171 13.79 18.10 12.18
C ARG A 171 14.46 17.45 13.38
N ARG A 172 13.89 16.37 13.90
CA ARG A 172 14.47 15.56 14.98
C ARG A 172 15.31 14.39 14.46
N GLY A 173 15.53 14.28 13.14
CA GLY A 173 16.27 13.18 12.51
C GLY A 173 15.56 11.83 12.66
N LEU A 174 14.23 11.84 12.63
CA LEU A 174 13.37 10.65 12.59
C LEU A 174 12.80 10.55 11.17
N ASP A 175 13.51 9.86 10.28
CA ASP A 175 13.15 9.84 8.85
C ASP A 175 11.98 8.91 8.54
N ASP A 176 11.92 7.75 9.22
CA ASP A 176 10.88 6.75 9.04
C ASP A 176 10.64 5.99 10.35
N MET A 177 9.60 6.36 11.09
CA MET A 177 9.24 5.69 12.35
C MET A 177 8.49 4.36 12.14
N PHE A 178 8.11 4.03 10.91
CA PHE A 178 7.32 2.84 10.58
C PHE A 178 8.14 1.79 9.82
N ALA A 179 9.42 2.07 9.53
CA ALA A 179 10.32 1.18 8.80
C ALA A 179 10.29 -0.27 9.31
N GLY A 180 10.30 -0.48 10.63
CA GLY A 180 10.26 -1.83 11.20
C GLY A 180 8.97 -2.59 10.91
N MET A 181 7.82 -1.90 10.98
CA MET A 181 6.51 -2.47 10.64
C MET A 181 6.43 -2.78 9.14
N LYS A 182 6.72 -1.77 8.30
CA LYS A 182 6.66 -1.90 6.84
C LYS A 182 7.57 -3.01 6.31
N ALA A 183 8.77 -3.16 6.85
CA ALA A 183 9.69 -4.23 6.47
C ALA A 183 9.10 -5.63 6.75
N GLY A 184 8.49 -5.81 7.92
CA GLY A 184 7.83 -7.07 8.28
C GLY A 184 6.65 -7.38 7.37
N GLU A 185 5.80 -6.39 7.11
CA GLU A 185 4.62 -6.56 6.26
C GLU A 185 4.97 -6.78 4.79
N ASN A 186 5.97 -6.08 4.25
CA ASN A 186 6.45 -6.27 2.88
C ASN A 186 7.04 -7.68 2.67
N ALA A 187 7.77 -8.21 3.66
CA ALA A 187 8.30 -9.56 3.59
C ALA A 187 7.17 -10.60 3.50
N ILE A 188 6.14 -10.44 4.33
CA ILE A 188 4.93 -11.27 4.32
C ILE A 188 4.20 -11.17 2.99
N ALA A 189 3.93 -9.96 2.54
CA ALA A 189 3.16 -9.71 1.32
C ALA A 189 3.88 -10.26 0.08
N SER A 190 5.22 -10.20 0.04
CA SER A 190 6.02 -10.76 -1.05
C SER A 190 5.86 -12.29 -1.17
N VAL A 191 5.71 -12.99 -0.04
CA VAL A 191 5.45 -14.43 -0.02
C VAL A 191 4.04 -14.75 -0.54
N LEU A 192 3.03 -13.98 -0.11
CA LEU A 192 1.64 -14.19 -0.53
C LEU A 192 1.37 -13.83 -1.99
N PHE A 193 2.09 -12.83 -2.52
CA PHE A 193 1.91 -12.29 -3.87
C PHE A 193 1.81 -13.38 -4.92
N HIS A 194 2.70 -14.37 -4.88
CA HIS A 194 2.77 -15.44 -5.88
C HIS A 194 1.52 -16.33 -5.89
N SER A 195 1.01 -16.68 -4.71
CA SER A 195 -0.19 -17.50 -4.61
C SER A 195 -1.41 -16.75 -5.15
N ILE A 196 -1.51 -15.45 -4.85
CA ILE A 196 -2.63 -14.62 -5.29
C ILE A 196 -2.53 -14.33 -6.78
N ALA A 197 -1.34 -13.98 -7.29
CA ALA A 197 -1.12 -13.76 -8.72
C ALA A 197 -1.47 -15.01 -9.55
N SER A 198 -1.07 -16.20 -9.07
CA SER A 198 -1.43 -17.47 -9.71
C SER A 198 -2.93 -17.76 -9.64
N GLU A 199 -3.62 -17.39 -8.57
CA GLU A 199 -5.08 -17.51 -8.46
C GLU A 199 -5.77 -16.61 -9.49
N ILE A 200 -5.35 -15.35 -9.59
CA ILE A 200 -5.86 -14.36 -10.55
C ILE A 200 -5.67 -14.83 -12.00
N ASP A 201 -4.49 -15.34 -12.34
CA ASP A 201 -4.21 -15.91 -13.66
C ASP A 201 -5.07 -17.12 -13.98
N GLY A 202 -5.42 -17.91 -12.96
CA GLY A 202 -6.34 -19.04 -13.10
C GLY A 202 -7.77 -18.64 -13.43
N ILE A 203 -8.16 -17.40 -13.13
CA ILE A 203 -9.48 -16.86 -13.51
C ILE A 203 -9.46 -16.41 -14.97
N TRP A 204 -8.50 -15.56 -15.35
CA TRP A 204 -8.28 -15.16 -16.73
C TRP A 204 -6.84 -14.69 -16.94
N PHE A 205 -6.26 -15.06 -18.08
CA PHE A 205 -4.97 -14.56 -18.55
C PHE A 205 -5.00 -14.50 -20.08
N PRO A 206 -4.34 -13.52 -20.74
CA PRO A 206 -4.35 -13.44 -22.20
C PRO A 206 -3.77 -14.72 -22.81
N ALA A 207 -4.58 -15.37 -23.67
CA ALA A 207 -4.14 -16.56 -24.39
C ALA A 207 -2.98 -16.21 -25.33
N ARG A 208 -1.83 -16.88 -25.17
CA ARG A 208 -0.75 -16.81 -26.16
C ARG A 208 -1.09 -17.76 -27.30
N THR A 209 -1.33 -17.24 -28.50
CA THR A 209 -1.28 -18.05 -29.72
C THR A 209 -0.03 -17.73 -30.52
N ILE A 210 0.63 -18.79 -30.97
CA ILE A 210 1.81 -18.71 -31.84
C ILE A 210 1.39 -18.35 -33.27
N ASP A 211 0.11 -18.57 -33.61
CA ASP A 211 -0.39 -18.59 -34.99
C ASP A 211 -1.41 -17.46 -35.31
N GLY A 212 -1.51 -16.43 -34.48
CA GLY A 212 -2.27 -15.20 -34.81
C GLY A 212 -3.80 -15.29 -34.72
N ASP A 213 -4.37 -16.47 -34.49
CA ASP A 213 -5.78 -16.62 -34.09
C ASP A 213 -5.88 -16.41 -32.58
N THR A 214 -6.39 -15.26 -32.13
CA THR A 214 -6.75 -15.05 -30.73
C THR A 214 -8.02 -15.89 -30.46
N PRO A 215 -8.00 -16.89 -29.55
CA PRO A 215 -9.25 -17.55 -29.16
C PRO A 215 -10.20 -16.49 -28.63
N ASP A 216 -11.52 -16.72 -28.77
CA ASP A 216 -12.55 -15.84 -28.23
C ASP A 216 -12.18 -15.47 -26.79
N ASP A 217 -11.81 -14.20 -26.60
CA ASP A 217 -11.43 -13.65 -25.32
C ASP A 217 -12.64 -13.77 -24.40
N ASP A 218 -12.55 -14.66 -23.39
CA ASP A 218 -13.65 -14.94 -22.49
C ASP A 218 -13.91 -13.71 -21.63
N ALA A 219 -14.79 -12.84 -22.14
CA ALA A 219 -15.20 -11.60 -21.50
C ALA A 219 -15.80 -11.85 -20.10
N THR A 220 -16.40 -13.03 -19.87
CA THR A 220 -16.96 -13.41 -18.58
C THR A 220 -15.85 -13.72 -17.59
N ALA A 221 -14.86 -14.52 -18.00
CA ALA A 221 -13.69 -14.82 -17.19
C ALA A 221 -12.86 -13.55 -16.92
N LYS A 222 -12.67 -12.68 -17.92
CA LYS A 222 -11.99 -11.38 -17.74
C LYS A 222 -12.73 -10.48 -16.74
N ALA A 223 -14.05 -10.39 -16.84
CA ALA A 223 -14.86 -9.63 -15.89
C ALA A 223 -14.71 -10.18 -14.45
N ALA A 224 -14.73 -11.50 -14.29
CA ALA A 224 -14.52 -12.15 -12.99
C ALA A 224 -13.11 -11.89 -12.43
N MET A 225 -12.09 -11.90 -13.29
CA MET A 225 -10.71 -11.58 -12.94
C MET A 225 -10.59 -10.12 -12.45
N ILE A 226 -11.16 -9.15 -13.19
CA ILE A 226 -11.17 -7.74 -12.80
C ILE A 226 -11.84 -7.55 -11.43
N ARG A 227 -12.98 -8.21 -11.18
CA ARG A 227 -13.63 -8.18 -9.87
C ARG A 227 -12.70 -8.71 -8.79
N ALA A 228 -12.11 -9.89 -8.99
CA ALA A 228 -11.23 -10.52 -8.01
C ALA A 228 -9.99 -9.68 -7.69
N VAL A 229 -9.43 -8.98 -8.68
CA VAL A 229 -8.32 -8.04 -8.51
C VAL A 229 -8.73 -6.84 -7.67
N ILE A 230 -9.90 -6.23 -7.92
CA ILE A 230 -10.42 -5.12 -7.11
C ILE A 230 -10.67 -5.58 -5.67
N GLU A 231 -11.20 -6.78 -5.47
CA GLU A 231 -11.37 -7.37 -4.13
C GLU A 231 -10.02 -7.60 -3.43
N CYS A 232 -8.96 -7.97 -4.16
CA CYS A 232 -7.61 -8.05 -3.60
C CYS A 232 -7.10 -6.68 -3.14
N CYS A 233 -7.34 -5.63 -3.92
CA CYS A 233 -6.98 -4.26 -3.56
C CYS A 233 -7.67 -3.80 -2.28
N LEU A 234 -9.00 -3.95 -2.22
CA LEU A 234 -9.79 -3.58 -1.04
C LEU A 234 -9.38 -4.40 0.20
N ALA A 235 -9.02 -5.67 0.02
CA ALA A 235 -8.57 -6.52 1.12
C ALA A 235 -7.19 -6.10 1.63
N GLY A 236 -6.28 -5.69 0.74
CA GLY A 236 -4.99 -5.10 1.11
C GLY A 236 -5.18 -3.87 1.98
N ASN A 237 -6.02 -2.93 1.52
CA ASN A 237 -6.32 -1.71 2.26
C ASN A 237 -7.01 -1.99 3.61
N LEU A 238 -7.82 -3.04 3.74
CA LEU A 238 -8.40 -3.48 5.02
C LEU A 238 -7.37 -4.15 5.95
N PHE A 239 -6.50 -5.00 5.40
CA PHE A 239 -5.53 -5.77 6.18
C PHE A 239 -4.55 -4.86 6.93
N ASP A 240 -4.18 -3.76 6.28
CA ASP A 240 -3.33 -2.70 6.80
C ASP A 240 -3.96 -1.91 7.98
N ALA A 241 -5.29 -1.91 8.13
CA ALA A 241 -6.00 -1.21 9.22
C ALA A 241 -5.88 -1.91 10.60
N GLY A 242 -4.80 -2.65 10.86
CA GLY A 242 -4.56 -3.33 12.13
C GLY A 242 -5.05 -4.78 12.20
N ALA A 243 -5.38 -5.42 11.07
CA ALA A 243 -5.70 -6.85 11.07
C ALA A 243 -4.51 -7.69 11.56
N ALA A 244 -3.27 -7.27 11.27
CA ALA A 244 -2.07 -7.91 11.81
C ALA A 244 -2.02 -7.87 13.36
N ALA A 245 -2.45 -6.77 13.99
CA ALA A 245 -2.51 -6.65 15.45
C ALA A 245 -3.65 -7.50 16.07
N ALA A 246 -4.81 -7.58 15.42
CA ALA A 246 -5.92 -8.44 15.86
C ALA A 246 -5.55 -9.94 15.78
N VAL A 247 -4.67 -10.33 14.85
CA VAL A 247 -4.19 -11.70 14.71
C VAL A 247 -3.07 -12.02 15.72
N GLN A 248 -2.44 -11.00 16.31
CA GLN A 248 -1.39 -11.15 17.33
C GLN A 248 -1.90 -11.32 18.77
N GLY A 249 -3.23 -11.33 19.03
CA GLY A 249 -3.74 -11.81 20.32
C GLY A 249 -5.04 -11.22 20.89
N VAL A 250 -6.06 -10.91 20.09
CA VAL A 250 -7.38 -10.53 20.67
C VAL A 250 -8.50 -11.30 19.97
N GLN A 251 -9.38 -11.90 20.78
CA GLN A 251 -10.62 -12.52 20.28
C GLN A 251 -11.40 -11.50 19.44
N VAL A 252 -11.75 -11.92 18.23
CA VAL A 252 -12.59 -11.16 17.30
C VAL A 252 -13.98 -10.99 17.91
N GLY A 253 -14.18 -9.87 18.59
CA GLY A 253 -15.46 -9.39 19.08
C GLY A 253 -15.39 -7.87 19.18
N ASP A 254 -16.22 -7.20 18.39
CA ASP A 254 -16.44 -5.74 18.36
C ASP A 254 -15.24 -4.84 18.04
N PHE A 255 -15.08 -4.55 16.75
CA PHE A 255 -14.30 -3.39 16.28
C PHE A 255 -15.16 -2.12 16.43
N CYS A 256 -15.20 -1.55 17.64
CA CYS A 256 -15.60 -0.17 17.93
C CYS A 256 -14.61 0.45 18.95
N GLU A 257 -13.89 1.49 18.52
CA GLU A 257 -13.19 2.51 19.36
C GLU A 257 -12.05 2.05 20.35
N PRO A 258 -11.22 2.98 20.89
CA PRO A 258 -9.78 2.80 21.05
C PRO A 258 -9.42 2.05 22.34
N CYS A 259 -9.52 0.73 22.32
CA CYS A 259 -9.10 -0.11 23.44
C CYS A 259 -8.31 -1.33 22.95
N VAL A 260 -7.24 -1.12 22.18
CA VAL A 260 -6.16 -2.12 22.11
C VAL A 260 -5.22 -1.83 23.26
N VAL A 261 -5.51 -2.41 24.42
CA VAL A 261 -4.53 -2.49 25.51
C VAL A 261 -3.54 -3.57 25.09
N GLU A 262 -2.42 -3.16 24.49
CA GLU A 262 -1.28 -4.07 24.31
C GLU A 262 -0.80 -4.53 25.70
N PRO A 263 -0.55 -5.83 25.90
CA PRO A 263 -0.07 -6.32 27.19
C PRO A 263 1.29 -5.69 27.54
N ASP A 264 1.51 -5.43 28.83
CA ASP A 264 2.72 -4.76 29.34
C ASP A 264 3.99 -5.55 28.97
N SER A 265 4.84 -4.95 28.14
CA SER A 265 6.03 -5.55 27.52
C SER A 265 7.14 -5.96 28.52
N ARG A 266 6.94 -5.71 29.81
CA ARG A 266 7.91 -6.00 30.87
C ARG A 266 7.92 -7.44 31.35
N GLU A 267 6.94 -8.27 30.98
CA GLU A 267 6.78 -9.64 31.49
C GLU A 267 6.76 -10.74 30.43
N MET A 268 7.20 -10.49 29.19
CA MET A 268 7.13 -11.49 28.11
C MET A 268 8.45 -12.24 27.91
N SER A 269 8.37 -13.57 27.83
CA SER A 269 9.52 -14.44 27.58
C SER A 269 9.92 -14.46 26.08
N GLU A 270 11.19 -14.77 25.77
CA GLU A 270 11.67 -14.92 24.38
C GLU A 270 10.93 -16.02 23.59
N GLU A 271 10.39 -17.03 24.29
CA GLU A 271 9.59 -18.12 23.69
C GLU A 271 8.16 -17.66 23.35
N GLU A 272 7.59 -16.72 24.11
CA GLU A 272 6.34 -16.06 23.76
C GLU A 272 6.54 -15.08 22.62
N ALA A 273 7.62 -14.30 22.60
CA ALA A 273 7.99 -13.42 21.48
C ALA A 273 8.11 -14.18 20.13
N GLY A 274 8.54 -15.45 20.17
CA GLY A 274 8.59 -16.35 19.01
C GLY A 274 7.23 -16.81 18.47
N ARG A 275 6.15 -16.73 19.25
CA ARG A 275 4.77 -17.04 18.79
C ARG A 275 4.12 -15.94 17.95
N TYR A 276 4.74 -14.75 17.86
CA TYR A 276 4.19 -13.58 17.16
C TYR A 276 4.56 -13.49 15.68
N GLY A 277 5.32 -14.45 15.14
CA GLY A 277 5.51 -14.63 13.70
C GLY A 277 4.44 -15.56 13.14
N LEU A 278 3.42 -15.02 12.48
CA LEU A 278 2.47 -15.84 11.75
C LEU A 278 3.19 -16.59 10.63
N ASP A 279 2.94 -17.89 10.51
CA ASP A 279 3.46 -18.64 9.36
C ASP A 279 2.69 -18.24 8.08
N ALA A 280 3.27 -18.51 6.92
CA ALA A 280 2.71 -18.10 5.63
C ALA A 280 1.28 -18.63 5.39
N ASN A 281 0.89 -19.76 6.01
CA ASN A 281 -0.45 -20.32 5.86
C ASN A 281 -1.48 -19.51 6.65
N GLN A 282 -1.14 -19.13 7.89
CA GLN A 282 -2.00 -18.28 8.72
C GLN A 282 -2.23 -16.91 8.08
N LEU A 283 -1.18 -16.34 7.48
CA LEU A 283 -1.26 -15.07 6.76
C LEU A 283 -2.15 -15.15 5.53
N ALA A 284 -2.04 -16.23 4.76
CA ALA A 284 -2.93 -16.48 3.62
C ALA A 284 -4.40 -16.60 4.07
N GLU A 285 -4.67 -17.26 5.19
CA GLU A 285 -6.01 -17.38 5.75
C GLU A 285 -6.58 -16.03 6.21
N VAL A 286 -5.77 -15.19 6.85
CA VAL A 286 -6.20 -13.84 7.26
C VAL A 286 -6.52 -12.99 6.04
N PHE A 287 -5.65 -12.99 5.02
CA PHE A 287 -5.90 -12.24 3.79
C PHE A 287 -7.14 -12.75 3.04
N ALA A 288 -7.35 -14.08 3.01
CA ALA A 288 -8.57 -14.67 2.46
C ALA A 288 -9.83 -14.22 3.20
N ARG A 289 -9.79 -14.10 4.53
CA ARG A 289 -10.91 -13.54 5.33
C ARG A 289 -11.14 -12.07 5.03
N ALA A 290 -10.08 -11.28 4.88
CA ALA A 290 -10.18 -9.88 4.46
C ALA A 290 -10.86 -9.77 3.08
N ARG A 291 -10.41 -10.57 2.10
CA ARG A 291 -11.05 -10.68 0.76
C ARG A 291 -12.52 -11.08 0.84
N ALA A 292 -12.86 -12.08 1.66
CA ALA A 292 -14.25 -12.49 1.84
C ALA A 292 -15.12 -11.35 2.40
N ARG A 293 -14.61 -10.59 3.37
CA ARG A 293 -15.32 -9.46 3.98
C ARG A 293 -15.57 -8.31 3.01
N VAL A 294 -14.60 -8.01 2.14
CA VAL A 294 -14.73 -6.94 1.14
C VAL A 294 -15.33 -7.42 -0.18
N SER A 295 -15.61 -8.72 -0.31
CA SER A 295 -16.15 -9.26 -1.55
C SER A 295 -17.49 -8.61 -1.86
N ARG A 296 -17.70 -8.28 -3.13
CA ARG A 296 -18.89 -7.57 -3.57
C ARG A 296 -20.17 -8.36 -3.27
N ASP A 297 -20.09 -9.68 -3.37
CA ASP A 297 -21.21 -10.57 -3.11
C ASP A 297 -21.58 -10.60 -1.61
N ALA A 298 -20.59 -10.61 -0.71
CA ALA A 298 -20.82 -10.60 0.73
C ALA A 298 -21.37 -9.25 1.23
N SER A 299 -20.96 -8.14 0.60
CA SER A 299 -21.44 -6.79 0.96
C SER A 299 -22.80 -6.44 0.33
N GLY A 300 -23.33 -7.27 -0.57
CA GLY A 300 -24.55 -6.96 -1.33
C GLY A 300 -24.36 -5.85 -2.37
N GLY A 301 -23.12 -5.64 -2.83
CA GLY A 301 -22.68 -4.47 -3.60
C GLY A 301 -21.79 -3.56 -2.75
N TRP A 302 -20.86 -2.83 -3.37
CA TRP A 302 -20.07 -1.84 -2.66
C TRP A 302 -20.86 -0.53 -2.51
N ARG A 303 -20.53 0.28 -1.49
CA ARG A 303 -21.24 1.54 -1.25
C ARG A 303 -21.13 2.49 -2.43
N PHE A 304 -19.93 2.59 -2.98
CA PHE A 304 -19.68 3.20 -4.27
C PHE A 304 -19.16 2.09 -5.19
N ASP A 305 -19.91 1.81 -6.25
CA ASP A 305 -19.69 0.62 -7.08
C ASP A 305 -19.74 0.97 -8.56
N SER A 306 -18.57 1.16 -9.15
CA SER A 306 -18.36 1.36 -10.59
C SER A 306 -17.77 0.13 -11.27
N LEU A 307 -17.97 -1.08 -10.70
CA LEU A 307 -17.42 -2.31 -11.27
C LEU A 307 -17.91 -2.52 -12.71
N SER A 308 -19.18 -2.23 -12.98
CA SER A 308 -19.79 -2.44 -14.30
C SER A 308 -19.11 -1.60 -15.38
N GLU A 309 -18.79 -0.34 -15.08
CA GLU A 309 -18.09 0.59 -15.98
C GLU A 309 -16.65 0.14 -16.22
N ILE A 310 -15.95 -0.26 -15.15
CA ILE A 310 -14.56 -0.75 -15.25
C ILE A 310 -14.50 -2.03 -16.09
N VAL A 311 -15.39 -2.99 -15.82
CA VAL A 311 -15.50 -4.24 -16.59
C VAL A 311 -15.82 -3.94 -18.05
N SER A 312 -16.82 -3.09 -18.32
CA SER A 312 -17.21 -2.69 -19.68
C SER A 312 -16.03 -2.13 -20.47
N ARG A 313 -15.14 -1.37 -19.83
CA ARG A 313 -13.91 -0.88 -20.46
C ARG A 313 -12.89 -1.99 -20.70
N CYS A 314 -12.71 -2.91 -19.75
CA CYS A 314 -11.71 -3.99 -19.83
C CYS A 314 -12.07 -5.11 -20.81
N VAL A 315 -13.36 -5.35 -21.06
CA VAL A 315 -13.83 -6.43 -21.96
C VAL A 315 -14.02 -5.99 -23.42
N LYS A 316 -13.71 -4.73 -23.76
CA LYS A 316 -13.75 -4.28 -25.16
C LYS A 316 -12.82 -5.14 -26.03
N THR A 317 -13.26 -5.44 -27.25
CA THR A 317 -12.45 -6.16 -28.24
C THR A 317 -11.32 -5.30 -28.79
N GLU A 318 -11.59 -4.02 -28.99
CA GLU A 318 -10.61 -3.03 -29.44
C GLU A 318 -10.16 -2.18 -28.25
N ASN A 319 -8.84 -2.10 -28.05
CA ASN A 319 -8.21 -1.32 -26.97
C ASN A 319 -8.86 -1.58 -25.58
N PRO A 320 -8.83 -2.84 -25.10
CA PRO A 320 -9.33 -3.18 -23.77
C PRO A 320 -8.59 -2.42 -22.67
N GLY A 321 -9.33 -1.92 -21.68
CA GLY A 321 -8.76 -1.21 -20.54
C GLY A 321 -8.26 0.19 -20.90
N TRP A 322 -7.09 0.56 -20.38
CA TRP A 322 -6.47 1.88 -20.57
C TRP A 322 -5.03 1.71 -21.03
N ARG A 323 -4.55 2.64 -21.87
CA ARG A 323 -3.17 2.63 -22.40
C ARG A 323 -2.18 3.22 -21.39
N ARG A 324 -2.58 4.19 -20.57
CA ARG A 324 -1.71 4.81 -19.56
C ARG A 324 -2.40 4.83 -18.21
N ILE A 325 -1.73 4.31 -17.20
CA ILE A 325 -2.29 4.14 -15.87
C ILE A 325 -1.30 4.68 -14.84
N VAL A 326 -1.77 5.53 -13.95
CA VAL A 326 -0.99 6.08 -12.82
C VAL A 326 -1.68 5.64 -11.55
N VAL A 327 -0.99 4.90 -10.69
CA VAL A 327 -1.54 4.36 -9.44
C VAL A 327 -0.81 5.01 -8.27
N PHE A 328 -1.46 5.94 -7.58
CA PHE A 328 -0.94 6.51 -6.33
C PHE A 328 -1.18 5.51 -5.20
N CYS A 329 -0.15 4.74 -4.84
CA CYS A 329 -0.19 3.67 -3.84
C CYS A 329 -0.23 4.26 -2.42
N ASP A 330 -0.99 3.62 -1.52
CA ASP A 330 -1.14 4.02 -0.11
C ASP A 330 -0.08 3.33 0.77
N ASN A 331 -0.42 2.21 1.40
CA ASN A 331 0.40 1.58 2.44
C ASN A 331 1.35 0.51 1.89
N ALA A 332 2.37 0.18 2.67
CA ALA A 332 3.22 -0.98 2.45
C ALA A 332 2.45 -2.30 2.68
N GLY A 333 3.14 -3.43 2.49
CA GLY A 333 2.60 -4.75 2.82
C GLY A 333 1.49 -5.22 1.89
N ALA A 334 0.37 -5.66 2.48
CA ALA A 334 -0.73 -6.27 1.73
C ALA A 334 -1.45 -5.28 0.80
N ASP A 335 -1.39 -3.98 1.11
CA ASP A 335 -2.01 -2.91 0.32
C ASP A 335 -1.27 -2.73 -1.02
N VAL A 336 0.03 -2.42 -0.96
CA VAL A 336 0.87 -2.34 -2.17
C VAL A 336 0.89 -3.65 -2.97
N MET A 337 0.81 -4.82 -2.31
CA MET A 337 0.65 -6.09 -3.01
C MET A 337 -0.63 -6.12 -3.88
N GLY A 338 -1.75 -5.64 -3.34
CA GLY A 338 -3.00 -5.47 -4.09
C GLY A 338 -2.83 -4.54 -5.29
N MET A 339 -2.17 -3.39 -5.10
CA MET A 339 -1.89 -2.45 -6.20
C MET A 339 -0.96 -3.03 -7.28
N VAL A 340 0.02 -3.85 -6.91
CA VAL A 340 0.89 -4.54 -7.88
C VAL A 340 0.11 -5.61 -8.66
N ILE A 341 -0.79 -6.35 -8.00
CA ILE A 341 -1.71 -7.29 -8.67
C ILE A 341 -2.60 -6.54 -9.67
N LEU A 342 -3.13 -5.37 -9.28
CA LEU A 342 -3.91 -4.49 -10.17
C LEU A 342 -3.11 -4.03 -11.37
N ALA A 343 -1.91 -3.48 -11.16
CA ALA A 343 -1.04 -3.04 -12.25
C ALA A 343 -0.71 -4.18 -13.22
N ARG A 344 -0.37 -5.35 -12.68
CA ARG A 344 -0.08 -6.57 -13.45
C ARG A 344 -1.27 -7.01 -14.30
N ALA A 345 -2.46 -7.04 -13.72
CA ALA A 345 -3.70 -7.42 -14.40
C ALA A 345 -4.09 -6.42 -15.48
N LEU A 346 -4.05 -5.12 -15.19
CA LEU A 346 -4.40 -4.08 -16.18
C LEU A 346 -3.41 -4.04 -17.36
N ALA A 347 -2.11 -4.24 -17.10
CA ALA A 347 -1.10 -4.41 -18.14
C ALA A 347 -1.31 -5.70 -18.96
N ALA A 348 -1.83 -6.77 -18.36
CA ALA A 348 -2.19 -7.98 -19.09
C ALA A 348 -3.44 -7.77 -19.96
N VAL A 349 -4.44 -7.03 -19.46
CA VAL A 349 -5.69 -6.71 -20.18
C VAL A 349 -5.42 -5.86 -21.41
N GLY A 350 -4.66 -4.77 -21.28
CA GLY A 350 -4.41 -3.84 -22.39
C GLY A 350 -3.24 -4.21 -23.30
N GLY A 351 -2.46 -5.23 -22.94
CA GLY A 351 -1.39 -5.78 -23.79
C GLY A 351 -0.15 -4.89 -23.87
N ASP A 352 0.56 -4.95 -25.00
CA ASP A 352 1.90 -4.37 -25.15
C ASP A 352 1.92 -2.83 -25.13
N ASP A 353 0.80 -2.17 -25.45
CA ASP A 353 0.69 -0.71 -25.44
C ASP A 353 0.17 -0.14 -24.11
N THR A 354 -0.08 -0.98 -23.09
CA THR A 354 -0.42 -0.49 -21.76
C THR A 354 0.82 -0.32 -20.89
N LYS A 355 0.93 0.87 -20.29
CA LYS A 355 1.96 1.19 -19.29
C LYS A 355 1.30 1.66 -17.99
N VAL A 356 1.85 1.17 -16.88
CA VAL A 356 1.41 1.45 -15.52
C VAL A 356 2.58 2.02 -14.71
N ALA A 357 2.38 3.22 -14.18
CA ALA A 357 3.25 3.81 -13.17
C ALA A 357 2.64 3.55 -11.78
N LEU A 358 3.33 2.74 -10.97
CA LEU A 358 3.06 2.61 -9.55
C LEU A 358 3.80 3.75 -8.83
N VAL A 359 3.05 4.73 -8.34
CA VAL A 359 3.57 5.94 -7.71
C VAL A 359 3.55 5.78 -6.21
N ALA A 360 4.71 5.97 -5.59
CA ALA A 360 4.90 5.87 -4.14
C ALA A 360 5.51 7.15 -3.58
N ASN A 361 5.42 7.36 -2.27
CA ASN A 361 6.00 8.55 -1.64
C ASN A 361 7.53 8.56 -1.81
N THR A 362 8.11 9.74 -1.99
CA THR A 362 9.58 9.87 -2.01
C THR A 362 10.14 9.76 -0.59
N HIS A 363 9.39 10.25 0.39
CA HIS A 363 9.76 10.17 1.81
C HIS A 363 8.67 9.46 2.62
N ALA A 364 9.05 8.76 3.68
CA ALA A 364 8.11 8.01 4.51
C ALA A 364 7.04 8.91 5.15
N ALA A 365 5.81 8.45 5.24
CA ALA A 365 4.75 9.13 5.97
C ALA A 365 3.83 8.06 6.57
N LEU A 366 3.86 7.89 7.89
CA LEU A 366 3.29 6.69 8.52
C LEU A 366 3.76 5.39 7.82
N ASN A 367 2.85 4.45 7.62
CA ASN A 367 3.02 3.17 6.92
C ASN A 367 2.89 3.28 5.39
N ASP A 368 2.79 4.48 4.83
CA ASP A 368 2.80 4.68 3.38
C ASP A 368 4.05 4.06 2.76
N VAL A 369 3.87 3.39 1.61
CA VAL A 369 4.98 2.81 0.87
C VAL A 369 5.83 3.91 0.25
N THR A 370 7.14 3.86 0.48
CA THR A 370 8.09 4.73 -0.22
C THR A 370 8.51 4.14 -1.56
N HIS A 371 9.02 4.96 -2.48
CA HIS A 371 9.52 4.51 -3.78
C HIS A 371 10.62 3.45 -3.65
N ALA A 372 11.53 3.60 -2.68
CA ALA A 372 12.58 2.63 -2.41
C ALA A 372 11.99 1.28 -1.96
N GLU A 373 11.00 1.30 -1.07
CA GLU A 373 10.32 0.09 -0.58
C GLU A 373 9.49 -0.58 -1.68
N LEU A 374 8.76 0.19 -2.49
CA LEU A 374 8.03 -0.32 -3.65
C LEU A 374 8.98 -0.98 -4.66
N CYS A 375 10.15 -0.38 -4.93
CA CYS A 375 11.17 -1.00 -5.78
C CYS A 375 11.67 -2.33 -5.18
N GLY A 376 11.92 -2.37 -3.87
CA GLY A 376 12.30 -3.59 -3.16
C GLY A 376 11.23 -4.68 -3.25
N PHE A 377 9.96 -4.32 -3.05
CA PHE A 377 8.82 -5.22 -3.17
C PHE A 377 8.71 -5.78 -4.61
N LEU A 378 8.74 -4.93 -5.63
CA LEU A 378 8.69 -5.35 -7.02
C LEU A 378 9.86 -6.27 -7.40
N TRP A 379 11.06 -5.95 -6.94
CA TRP A 379 12.24 -6.80 -7.16
C TRP A 379 12.05 -8.19 -6.54
N SER A 380 11.58 -8.26 -5.30
CA SER A 380 11.30 -9.55 -4.64
C SER A 380 10.18 -10.32 -5.32
N ALA A 381 9.07 -9.66 -5.68
CA ALA A 381 7.93 -10.27 -6.36
C ALA A 381 8.29 -10.79 -7.77
N ALA A 382 9.23 -10.15 -8.45
CA ALA A 382 9.75 -10.58 -9.74
C ALA A 382 10.83 -11.69 -9.64
N GLY A 383 11.12 -12.21 -8.44
CA GLY A 383 12.12 -13.26 -8.21
C GLY A 383 13.56 -12.76 -8.03
N GLY A 384 13.74 -11.46 -7.86
CA GLY A 384 15.01 -10.89 -7.41
C GLY A 384 15.38 -11.44 -6.03
N GLY A 385 16.63 -11.88 -5.87
CA GLY A 385 17.17 -12.36 -4.59
C GLY A 385 17.38 -13.87 -4.50
N GLY A 386 16.90 -14.64 -5.47
CA GLY A 386 17.31 -16.04 -5.70
C GLY A 386 16.77 -17.08 -4.70
N GLU A 387 16.07 -16.69 -3.63
CA GLU A 387 15.60 -17.60 -2.58
C GLU A 387 14.06 -17.75 -2.49
N GLY A 388 13.30 -17.18 -3.44
CA GLY A 388 11.82 -17.23 -3.46
C GLY A 388 11.22 -17.66 -4.80
N PRO A 389 9.91 -17.96 -4.85
CA PRO A 389 9.18 -18.04 -6.11
C PRO A 389 9.32 -16.71 -6.88
N ALA A 390 9.22 -16.77 -8.20
CA ALA A 390 9.28 -15.62 -9.09
C ALA A 390 7.99 -15.52 -9.88
N ASP A 391 7.43 -14.32 -10.04
CA ASP A 391 6.34 -14.08 -10.99
C ASP A 391 6.90 -13.67 -12.36
N PRO A 392 6.87 -14.58 -13.36
CA PRO A 392 7.49 -14.33 -14.66
C PRO A 392 6.73 -13.28 -15.49
N VAL A 393 5.45 -13.04 -15.20
CA VAL A 393 4.63 -12.07 -15.92
C VAL A 393 5.00 -10.65 -15.49
N LEU A 394 5.06 -10.40 -14.19
CA LEU A 394 5.49 -9.13 -13.61
C LEU A 394 6.92 -8.83 -14.01
N ALA A 395 7.84 -9.80 -13.90
CA ALA A 395 9.22 -9.65 -14.36
C ALA A 395 9.29 -9.20 -15.83
N ALA A 396 8.53 -9.86 -16.71
CA ALA A 396 8.44 -9.54 -18.12
C ALA A 396 7.79 -8.17 -18.41
N GLN A 397 6.82 -7.75 -17.60
CA GLN A 397 6.19 -6.43 -17.69
C GLN A 397 7.14 -5.32 -17.24
N MET A 398 7.90 -5.54 -16.16
CA MET A 398 8.92 -4.61 -15.67
C MET A 398 10.07 -4.47 -16.66
N GLU A 399 10.60 -5.57 -17.19
CA GLU A 399 11.68 -5.56 -18.19
C GLU A 399 11.30 -4.75 -19.44
N ARG A 400 10.02 -4.80 -19.84
CA ARG A 400 9.48 -4.04 -20.99
C ARG A 400 9.04 -2.62 -20.63
N GLY A 401 9.22 -2.17 -19.38
CA GLY A 401 8.77 -0.86 -18.92
C GLY A 401 7.24 -0.68 -18.87
N ARG A 402 6.47 -1.79 -18.89
CA ARG A 402 5.00 -1.76 -18.80
C ARG A 402 4.48 -1.60 -17.39
N VAL A 403 5.24 -2.03 -16.39
CA VAL A 403 4.96 -1.78 -14.96
C VAL A 403 6.22 -1.20 -14.35
N THR A 404 6.15 0.04 -13.86
CA THR A 404 7.32 0.77 -13.36
C THR A 404 6.98 1.48 -12.04
N ALA A 405 7.89 1.44 -11.06
CA ALA A 405 7.78 2.26 -9.86
C ALA A 405 8.33 3.66 -10.10
N VAL A 406 7.58 4.69 -9.72
CA VAL A 406 7.94 6.10 -9.93
C VAL A 406 7.83 6.86 -8.59
N PRO A 407 8.83 7.67 -8.21
CA PRO A 407 8.71 8.49 -7.01
C PRO A 407 7.74 9.65 -7.26
N GLY A 408 6.79 9.84 -6.34
CA GLY A 408 5.72 10.83 -6.49
C GLY A 408 6.07 12.24 -6.03
N GLY A 409 7.23 12.44 -5.40
CA GLY A 409 7.61 13.70 -4.73
C GLY A 409 6.83 13.98 -3.43
N GLN A 410 5.95 13.07 -3.04
CA GLN A 410 5.12 13.21 -1.84
C GLN A 410 5.90 12.78 -0.59
N PHE A 411 5.52 13.38 0.54
CA PHE A 411 6.08 13.13 1.87
C PHE A 411 5.00 13.10 2.95
N SER A 412 3.73 13.02 2.54
CA SER A 412 2.54 13.17 3.38
C SER A 412 1.63 11.97 3.18
N THR A 413 0.76 11.70 4.15
CA THR A 413 -0.27 10.66 4.07
C THR A 413 -1.43 11.07 3.17
N LEU A 414 -1.51 12.36 2.83
CA LEU A 414 -2.43 12.92 1.86
C LEU A 414 -1.71 13.24 0.56
N LEU A 415 -2.47 13.38 -0.53
CA LEU A 415 -1.93 13.63 -1.86
C LEU A 415 -2.36 15.00 -2.38
N ASP A 416 -1.39 15.88 -2.60
CA ASP A 416 -1.60 17.19 -3.23
C ASP A 416 -1.07 17.18 -4.67
N LEU A 417 -1.99 17.13 -5.63
CA LEU A 417 -1.64 17.11 -7.05
C LEU A 417 -1.08 18.44 -7.57
N ASN A 418 -1.06 19.52 -6.77
CA ASN A 418 -0.28 20.73 -7.13
C ASN A 418 1.22 20.58 -6.89
N ARG A 419 1.65 19.54 -6.16
CA ARG A 419 3.03 19.35 -5.69
C ARG A 419 3.57 17.96 -6.06
N THR A 420 3.34 17.48 -7.27
CA THR A 420 3.93 16.21 -7.72
C THR A 420 5.39 16.37 -8.12
N GLY A 421 6.19 15.34 -7.84
CA GLY A 421 7.62 15.32 -8.08
C GLY A 421 8.02 15.34 -9.56
N PRO A 422 9.24 15.82 -9.88
CA PRO A 422 9.69 15.99 -11.25
C PRO A 422 9.77 14.67 -12.04
N GLU A 423 10.10 13.55 -11.41
CA GLU A 423 10.15 12.23 -12.07
C GLU A 423 8.77 11.75 -12.51
N LEU A 424 7.74 11.92 -11.65
CA LEU A 424 6.37 11.62 -12.00
C LEU A 424 5.88 12.52 -13.15
N ASN A 425 6.17 13.82 -13.05
CA ASN A 425 5.76 14.77 -14.08
C ASN A 425 6.43 14.45 -15.42
N ALA A 426 7.73 14.16 -15.41
CA ALA A 426 8.48 13.75 -16.59
C ALA A 426 7.95 12.45 -17.20
N TRP A 427 7.58 11.45 -16.37
CA TRP A 427 6.96 10.22 -16.86
C TRP A 427 5.65 10.49 -17.60
N VAL A 428 4.76 11.30 -17.02
CA VAL A 428 3.47 11.64 -17.66
C VAL A 428 3.68 12.44 -18.94
N GLU A 429 4.59 13.42 -18.93
CA GLU A 429 4.95 14.24 -20.10
C GLU A 429 5.56 13.42 -21.24
N GLU A 430 6.37 12.41 -20.93
CA GLU A 430 6.89 11.46 -21.92
C GLU A 430 5.74 10.73 -22.62
N GLU A 431 4.80 10.19 -21.83
CA GLU A 431 3.71 9.40 -22.36
C GLU A 431 2.72 10.22 -23.21
N PHE A 432 2.58 11.53 -22.94
CA PHE A 432 1.80 12.45 -23.80
C PHE A 432 2.27 12.51 -25.25
N ARG A 433 3.51 12.15 -25.55
CA ARG A 433 4.01 12.08 -26.94
C ARG A 433 3.33 11.00 -27.77
N SER A 434 2.77 9.99 -27.11
CA SER A 434 2.13 8.83 -27.75
C SER A 434 0.63 8.70 -27.42
N VAL A 435 0.21 9.18 -26.24
CA VAL A 435 -1.17 9.11 -25.78
C VAL A 435 -1.57 10.48 -25.21
N PRO A 436 -2.29 11.32 -25.97
CA PRO A 436 -2.77 12.59 -25.42
C PRO A 436 -3.68 12.34 -24.21
N ALA A 437 -3.79 13.32 -23.32
CA ALA A 437 -4.74 13.26 -22.20
C ALA A 437 -6.16 13.03 -22.75
N GLY A 438 -6.88 12.07 -22.16
CA GLY A 438 -8.20 11.65 -22.64
C GLY A 438 -8.62 10.30 -22.04
N GLU A 439 -9.58 9.63 -22.69
CA GLU A 439 -10.21 8.38 -22.21
C GLU A 439 -9.28 7.15 -22.13
N GLU A 440 -8.07 7.27 -22.66
CA GLU A 440 -7.01 6.25 -22.62
C GLU A 440 -6.17 6.32 -21.34
N TRP A 441 -6.41 7.33 -20.49
CA TRP A 441 -5.75 7.52 -19.21
C TRP A 441 -6.63 7.10 -18.04
N LEU A 442 -6.02 6.42 -17.06
CA LEU A 442 -6.59 6.12 -15.76
C LEU A 442 -5.65 6.58 -14.65
N VAL A 443 -6.18 7.32 -13.69
CA VAL A 443 -5.50 7.67 -12.44
C VAL A 443 -6.21 6.94 -11.31
N VAL A 444 -5.49 6.10 -10.58
CA VAL A 444 -6.00 5.35 -9.43
C VAL A 444 -5.50 6.01 -8.15
N PHE A 445 -6.42 6.30 -7.25
CA PHE A 445 -6.15 6.80 -5.91
C PHE A 445 -6.44 5.69 -4.91
N ASP A 446 -5.38 5.11 -4.38
CA ASP A 446 -5.43 4.06 -3.38
C ASP A 446 -5.65 4.64 -1.97
N GLY A 447 -6.54 4.03 -1.21
CA GLY A 447 -6.69 4.30 0.21
C GLY A 447 -7.41 5.59 0.61
N MET A 448 -7.63 5.73 1.92
CA MET A 448 -8.47 6.79 2.49
C MET A 448 -7.81 8.17 2.37
N GLY A 449 -6.51 8.28 2.65
CA GLY A 449 -5.81 9.57 2.61
C GLY A 449 -5.79 10.17 1.21
N ARG A 450 -5.33 9.39 0.23
CA ARG A 450 -5.19 9.84 -1.17
C ARG A 450 -6.54 9.93 -1.87
N GLY A 451 -7.38 8.91 -1.70
CA GLY A 451 -8.62 8.76 -2.46
C GLY A 451 -9.86 9.40 -1.83
N LEU A 452 -9.94 9.57 -0.51
CA LEU A 452 -11.14 10.11 0.14
C LEU A 452 -10.90 11.48 0.78
N GLU A 453 -9.79 11.65 1.50
CA GLU A 453 -9.53 12.85 2.30
C GLU A 453 -8.95 14.01 1.47
N SER A 454 -8.13 13.68 0.47
CA SER A 454 -7.53 14.66 -0.45
C SER A 454 -8.16 14.66 -1.84
N ASN A 455 -8.43 13.50 -2.46
CA ASN A 455 -8.90 13.46 -3.86
C ASN A 455 -10.22 12.70 -4.06
N TRP A 456 -11.25 12.94 -3.23
CA TRP A 456 -12.59 12.33 -3.39
C TRP A 456 -13.26 12.63 -4.73
N ASN A 457 -13.13 13.87 -5.22
CA ASN A 457 -13.74 14.31 -6.47
C ASN A 457 -12.71 15.06 -7.34
N PRO A 458 -11.73 14.35 -7.94
CA PRO A 458 -10.65 14.99 -8.69
C PRO A 458 -11.06 15.29 -10.13
N ALA A 459 -12.09 14.61 -10.65
CA ALA A 459 -12.54 14.69 -12.04
C ALA A 459 -12.85 16.11 -12.57
N PRO A 460 -13.48 17.02 -11.81
CA PRO A 460 -13.69 18.40 -12.27
C PRO A 460 -12.39 19.14 -12.59
N TYR A 461 -11.27 18.76 -11.99
CA TYR A 461 -9.96 19.41 -12.16
C TYR A 461 -9.09 18.76 -13.22
N PHE A 462 -9.44 17.54 -13.67
CA PHE A 462 -8.69 16.82 -14.68
C PHE A 462 -9.01 17.31 -16.09
N LYS A 463 -8.05 17.16 -17.00
CA LYS A 463 -8.27 17.30 -18.44
C LYS A 463 -9.41 16.37 -18.90
N ASP A 464 -10.15 16.81 -19.91
CA ASP A 464 -11.34 16.10 -20.36
C ASP A 464 -11.05 14.64 -20.76
N GLY A 465 -11.92 13.73 -20.32
CA GLY A 465 -11.83 12.30 -20.61
C GLY A 465 -10.88 11.49 -19.72
N VAL A 466 -9.98 12.11 -18.96
CA VAL A 466 -9.06 11.38 -18.06
C VAL A 466 -9.86 10.67 -16.97
N ASN A 467 -9.75 9.35 -16.87
CA ASN A 467 -10.50 8.59 -15.86
C ASN A 467 -9.81 8.66 -14.50
N ALA A 468 -10.58 8.76 -13.43
CA ALA A 468 -10.12 8.74 -12.06
C ALA A 468 -10.87 7.66 -11.26
N LEU A 469 -10.14 6.71 -10.69
CA LEU A 469 -10.66 5.64 -9.85
C LEU A 469 -10.25 5.88 -8.39
N ASN A 470 -11.22 6.15 -7.54
CA ASN A 470 -11.02 6.10 -6.09
C ASN A 470 -11.26 4.65 -5.64
N LEU A 471 -10.21 4.03 -5.09
CA LEU A 471 -10.22 2.64 -4.63
C LEU A 471 -9.78 2.61 -3.17
N ALA A 472 -10.73 2.52 -2.25
CA ALA A 472 -10.45 2.74 -0.83
C ALA A 472 -11.48 2.06 0.07
N MET A 473 -11.18 2.04 1.36
CA MET A 473 -12.13 1.71 2.42
C MET A 473 -12.37 2.93 3.32
N VAL A 474 -13.61 3.10 3.78
CA VAL A 474 -13.94 4.13 4.78
C VAL A 474 -13.46 3.66 6.15
N LYS A 475 -12.42 4.29 6.72
CA LYS A 475 -11.80 3.87 7.99
C LYS A 475 -12.08 4.81 9.17
N SER A 476 -12.91 5.84 9.01
CA SER A 476 -13.22 6.80 10.07
C SER A 476 -14.66 7.31 10.02
N GLU A 477 -15.21 7.60 11.21
CA GLU A 477 -16.56 8.12 11.39
C GLU A 477 -16.78 9.49 10.75
N ILE A 478 -15.72 10.31 10.65
CA ILE A 478 -15.77 11.60 9.96
C ILE A 478 -16.03 11.38 8.47
N ASN A 479 -15.29 10.46 7.83
CA ASN A 479 -15.49 10.13 6.43
C ASN A 479 -16.81 9.39 6.18
N ALA A 480 -17.18 8.46 7.06
CA ALA A 480 -18.46 7.75 6.98
C ALA A 480 -19.64 8.72 6.92
N ARG A 481 -19.74 9.63 7.90
CA ARG A 481 -20.79 10.66 7.93
C ARG A 481 -20.77 11.57 6.70
N ARG A 482 -19.58 12.06 6.30
CA ARG A 482 -19.43 12.97 5.15
C ARG A 482 -19.85 12.32 3.83
N LEU A 483 -19.53 11.05 3.64
CA LEU A 483 -19.83 10.31 2.41
C LEU A 483 -21.23 9.68 2.44
N GLY A 484 -21.95 9.79 3.56
CA GLY A 484 -23.19 9.06 3.78
C GLY A 484 -22.97 7.55 3.68
N ALA A 485 -21.87 7.05 4.23
CA ALA A 485 -21.43 5.67 4.23
C ALA A 485 -21.31 5.15 5.68
N GLU A 486 -21.02 3.87 5.84
CA GLU A 486 -20.64 3.26 7.12
C GLU A 486 -19.13 3.01 7.18
N VAL A 487 -18.58 2.89 8.38
CA VAL A 487 -17.17 2.47 8.53
C VAL A 487 -17.02 1.05 7.95
N TYR A 488 -15.94 0.85 7.20
CA TYR A 488 -15.60 -0.32 6.38
C TYR A 488 -16.38 -0.48 5.08
N ASP A 489 -17.24 0.49 4.71
CA ASP A 489 -17.79 0.53 3.36
C ASP A 489 -16.65 0.63 2.33
N CYS A 490 -16.78 -0.16 1.28
CA CYS A 490 -15.85 -0.16 0.15
C CYS A 490 -16.21 0.94 -0.85
N VAL A 491 -15.19 1.62 -1.34
CA VAL A 491 -15.26 2.65 -2.37
C VAL A 491 -14.58 2.13 -3.62
N VAL A 492 -15.36 1.91 -4.67
CA VAL A 492 -14.89 1.65 -6.03
C VAL A 492 -15.60 2.64 -6.94
N LYS A 493 -15.07 3.86 -7.02
CA LYS A 493 -15.73 4.98 -7.72
C LYS A 493 -14.90 5.40 -8.93
N LEU A 494 -15.43 5.14 -10.12
CA LEU A 494 -14.87 5.63 -11.39
C LEU A 494 -15.55 6.96 -11.75
N SER A 495 -14.73 7.93 -12.15
CA SER A 495 -15.16 9.26 -12.61
C SER A 495 -14.37 9.69 -13.84
N VAL A 496 -14.90 10.64 -14.60
CA VAL A 496 -14.33 11.06 -15.90
C VAL A 496 -14.02 12.55 -15.88
N GLY A 497 -12.79 12.92 -16.22
CA GLY A 497 -12.31 14.29 -16.24
C GLY A 497 -13.21 15.18 -17.09
N GLY A 498 -13.52 16.37 -16.58
CA GLY A 498 -14.49 17.29 -17.20
C GLY A 498 -15.93 17.14 -16.76
N SER A 499 -16.29 16.07 -16.04
CA SER A 499 -17.59 16.01 -15.35
C SER A 499 -17.63 17.03 -14.21
N LYS A 500 -18.73 17.78 -14.09
CA LYS A 500 -18.98 18.70 -12.97
C LYS A 500 -19.40 17.98 -11.71
#